data_AF-E2AXR0-F1
#
_entry.id   AF-E2AXR0-F1
#
_cell.length_a   1.000
_cell.length_b   1.000
_cell.length_c   1.000
_cell.angle_alpha   90.00
_cell.angle_beta   90.00
_cell.angle_gamma   90.00
#
_symmetry.space_group_name_H-M   'P 1'
#
loop_
_entity.id
_entity.type
_entity.pdbx_description
1 polymer ?
#
loop_
_entity_poly.entity_id
_entity_poly.type
_entity_poly.pdbx_seq_one_letter_code
_entity_poly.pdbx_strand_id
1 'polypeptide(L)'
;IPNGNRCSVVRDKRQSFIVRNTCSFDSLCQILVCTASHNNIYRDKIKDYTSPIFSCVNELLRAGLSIKFYLNRVNALNIPQLKPENRRNRIIQIVATANIANMATLMFQDYPSCIIEKRCATYKKESVKRIIVMSVDFDMWMKDGATSLPDALYRGDSRPRLCCEEFPICEIKYGLQLIIETAFGDDKLQRLRDFPDRLIMPDNAGYQLAGIVVYEGIYNANSVGHYIAYIKIGSIWLLFDDMKAK
;
A
#
# COMPACT_ATOMS: atom_id res chain seq x y z
N ILE A 1 -9.14 -23.77 -6.30
CA ILE A 1 -7.71 -23.61 -6.69
C ILE A 1 -7.00 -23.03 -5.47
N PRO A 2 -6.10 -23.78 -4.80
CA PRO A 2 -5.51 -23.35 -3.52
C PRO A 2 -4.42 -22.30 -3.77
N ASN A 3 -4.75 -21.01 -3.58
CA ASN A 3 -3.87 -19.88 -3.86
C ASN A 3 -3.62 -19.05 -2.60
N GLY A 4 -2.54 -19.40 -1.88
CA GLY A 4 -1.86 -18.54 -0.90
C GLY A 4 -0.34 -18.78 -0.92
N ASN A 5 0.09 -20.01 -1.18
CA ASN A 5 1.52 -20.36 -1.32
C ASN A 5 1.88 -21.18 -2.58
N ARG A 6 0.91 -21.49 -3.45
CA ARG A 6 1.10 -22.29 -4.67
C ARG A 6 0.54 -21.58 -5.89
N CYS A 7 1.24 -20.58 -6.40
CA CYS A 7 0.93 -20.07 -7.74
C CYS A 7 1.18 -21.18 -8.78
N SER A 8 0.15 -21.49 -9.55
CA SER A 8 0.29 -22.25 -10.79
C SER A 8 1.28 -21.56 -11.72
N VAL A 9 2.05 -22.35 -12.47
CA VAL A 9 2.98 -21.83 -13.48
C VAL A 9 2.22 -20.97 -14.49
N VAL A 10 2.64 -19.73 -14.65
CA VAL A 10 2.12 -18.81 -15.68
C VAL A 10 3.10 -18.82 -16.84
N ARG A 11 2.60 -18.94 -18.08
CA ARG A 11 3.44 -18.88 -19.28
C ARG A 11 3.28 -17.53 -19.97
N ASP A 12 4.38 -16.82 -20.15
CA ASP A 12 4.47 -15.69 -21.06
C ASP A 12 5.41 -16.06 -22.22
N LYS A 13 4.84 -16.23 -23.41
CA LYS A 13 5.54 -16.68 -24.62
C LYS A 13 6.35 -17.98 -24.38
N ARG A 14 7.68 -17.88 -24.38
CA ARG A 14 8.62 -19.01 -24.20
C ARG A 14 9.09 -19.19 -22.77
N GLN A 15 8.65 -18.35 -21.84
CA GLN A 15 9.11 -18.34 -20.46
C GLN A 15 7.97 -18.69 -19.50
N SER A 16 8.30 -19.53 -18.53
CA SER A 16 7.38 -19.93 -17.47
C SER A 16 7.77 -19.21 -16.19
N PHE A 17 6.79 -18.75 -15.42
CA PHE A 17 6.97 -18.00 -14.18
C PHE A 17 6.20 -18.67 -13.06
N ILE A 18 6.80 -18.67 -11.86
CA ILE A 18 6.12 -18.97 -10.60
C ILE A 18 6.38 -17.79 -9.68
N VAL A 19 5.33 -17.25 -9.07
CA VAL A 19 5.44 -16.15 -8.10
C VAL A 19 5.08 -16.67 -6.71
N ARG A 20 5.87 -16.34 -5.70
CA ARG A 20 5.70 -16.77 -4.30
C ARG A 20 5.82 -15.59 -3.34
N ASN A 21 5.36 -15.77 -2.11
CA ASN A 21 5.40 -14.77 -1.02
C ASN A 21 4.71 -13.45 -1.41
N THR A 22 3.52 -13.56 -1.98
CA THR A 22 2.79 -12.44 -2.59
C THR A 22 1.76 -11.80 -1.67
N CYS A 23 1.59 -12.28 -0.45
CA CYS A 23 0.52 -11.87 0.47
C CYS A 23 0.47 -10.35 0.69
N SER A 24 1.62 -9.66 0.71
CA SER A 24 1.66 -8.20 0.81
C SER A 24 1.08 -7.51 -0.42
N PHE A 25 1.44 -7.98 -1.61
CA PHE A 25 0.87 -7.48 -2.88
C PHE A 25 -0.62 -7.79 -2.98
N ASP A 26 -1.01 -9.03 -2.69
CA ASP A 26 -2.39 -9.48 -2.83
C ASP A 26 -3.30 -8.72 -1.85
N SER A 27 -2.86 -8.49 -0.61
CA SER A 27 -3.57 -7.68 0.39
C SER A 27 -3.85 -6.25 -0.11
N LEU A 28 -2.83 -5.57 -0.66
CA LEU A 28 -3.01 -4.23 -1.25
C LEU A 28 -3.97 -4.27 -2.44
N CYS A 29 -3.76 -5.22 -3.36
CA CYS A 29 -4.56 -5.35 -4.57
C CYS A 29 -6.05 -5.58 -4.25
N GLN A 30 -6.35 -6.40 -3.24
CA GLN A 30 -7.74 -6.69 -2.85
C GLN A 30 -8.45 -5.51 -2.20
N ILE A 31 -7.76 -4.73 -1.36
CA ILE A 31 -8.32 -3.48 -0.82
C ILE A 31 -8.70 -2.55 -1.98
N LEU A 32 -7.81 -2.37 -2.95
CA LEU A 32 -8.04 -1.50 -4.12
C LEU A 32 -9.21 -2.00 -4.99
N VAL A 33 -9.26 -3.30 -5.29
CA VAL A 33 -10.35 -3.90 -6.09
C VAL A 33 -11.69 -3.71 -5.40
N CYS A 34 -11.77 -4.01 -4.10
CA CYS A 34 -13.02 -3.85 -3.36
C CYS A 34 -13.44 -2.38 -3.28
N THR A 35 -12.49 -1.47 -3.06
CA THR A 35 -12.75 -0.03 -3.05
C THR A 35 -13.30 0.45 -4.39
N ALA A 36 -12.64 0.11 -5.49
CA ALA A 36 -13.06 0.47 -6.84
C ALA A 36 -14.38 -0.20 -7.27
N SER A 37 -14.70 -1.37 -6.72
CA SER A 37 -15.99 -2.04 -6.98
C SER A 37 -17.17 -1.28 -6.38
N HIS A 38 -16.96 -0.56 -5.27
CA HIS A 38 -18.02 0.12 -4.51
C HIS A 38 -17.95 1.66 -4.56
N ASN A 39 -16.87 2.23 -5.09
CA ASN A 39 -16.68 3.66 -5.25
C ASN A 39 -16.41 4.00 -6.73
N ASN A 40 -17.46 4.40 -7.44
CA ASN A 40 -17.38 4.75 -8.86
C ASN A 40 -16.41 5.92 -9.11
N ILE A 41 -16.36 6.92 -8.22
CA ILE A 41 -15.45 8.07 -8.35
C ILE A 41 -14.00 7.60 -8.29
N TYR A 42 -13.68 6.71 -7.34
CA TYR A 42 -12.34 6.13 -7.23
C TYR A 42 -12.01 5.28 -8.47
N ARG A 43 -12.92 4.39 -8.88
CA ARG A 43 -12.78 3.55 -10.07
C ARG A 43 -12.47 4.36 -11.32
N ASP A 44 -13.22 5.43 -11.55
CA ASP A 44 -13.09 6.25 -12.75
C ASP A 44 -11.77 7.03 -12.77
N LYS A 45 -11.21 7.37 -11.60
CA LYS A 45 -9.90 8.02 -11.49
C LYS A 45 -8.74 7.05 -11.72
N ILE A 46 -8.84 5.81 -11.24
CA ILE A 46 -7.75 4.82 -11.37
C ILE A 46 -7.76 4.07 -12.71
N LYS A 47 -8.80 4.21 -13.53
CA LYS A 47 -8.92 3.49 -14.81
C LYS A 47 -7.77 3.80 -15.77
N ASP A 48 -7.27 5.05 -15.70
CA ASP A 48 -6.20 5.56 -16.56
C ASP A 48 -4.82 5.42 -15.90
N TYR A 49 -4.75 4.86 -14.68
CA TYR A 49 -3.49 4.64 -14.00
C TYR A 49 -2.76 3.44 -14.59
N THR A 50 -1.47 3.63 -14.87
CA THR A 50 -0.65 2.66 -15.61
C THR A 50 0.31 1.87 -14.73
N SER A 51 0.39 2.17 -13.43
CA SER A 51 1.30 1.41 -12.55
C SER A 51 0.89 -0.07 -12.51
N PRO A 52 1.85 -0.98 -12.25
CA PRO A 52 1.58 -2.42 -12.36
C PRO A 52 0.47 -2.93 -11.43
N ILE A 53 0.31 -2.33 -10.24
CA ILE A 53 -0.78 -2.68 -9.33
C ILE A 53 -2.14 -2.29 -9.89
N PHE A 54 -2.29 -1.10 -10.48
CA PHE A 54 -3.56 -0.66 -11.08
C PHE A 54 -3.90 -1.45 -12.34
N SER A 55 -2.90 -1.90 -13.10
CA SER A 55 -3.11 -2.86 -14.19
C SER A 55 -3.69 -4.19 -13.69
N CYS A 56 -3.29 -4.65 -12.50
CA CYS A 56 -3.87 -5.85 -11.88
C CYS A 56 -5.29 -5.59 -11.37
N VAL A 57 -5.51 -4.46 -10.68
CA VAL A 57 -6.83 -4.04 -10.17
C VAL A 57 -7.84 -3.93 -11.30
N ASN A 58 -7.51 -3.20 -12.37
CA ASN A 58 -8.38 -3.01 -13.52
C ASN A 58 -8.69 -4.33 -14.24
N GLU A 59 -7.74 -5.27 -14.31
CA GLU A 59 -7.99 -6.59 -14.89
C GLU A 59 -8.91 -7.45 -13.99
N LEU A 60 -8.71 -7.42 -12.67
CA LEU A 60 -9.59 -8.11 -11.71
C LEU A 60 -11.02 -7.56 -11.75
N LEU A 61 -11.20 -6.25 -11.78
CA LEU A 61 -12.51 -5.61 -11.87
C LEU A 61 -13.24 -5.99 -13.16
N ARG A 62 -12.50 -6.11 -14.27
CA ARG A 62 -13.06 -6.37 -15.60
C ARG A 62 -13.37 -7.84 -15.85
N ALA A 63 -12.47 -8.74 -15.43
CA ALA A 63 -12.48 -10.13 -15.86
C ALA A 63 -12.28 -11.15 -14.72
N GLY A 64 -12.15 -10.69 -13.47
CA GLY A 64 -11.84 -11.54 -12.33
C GLY A 64 -10.46 -12.20 -12.46
N LEU A 65 -10.32 -13.40 -11.87
CA LEU A 65 -9.08 -14.18 -11.88
C LEU A 65 -8.81 -14.80 -13.26
N SER A 66 -8.28 -14.00 -14.19
CA SER A 66 -7.94 -14.41 -15.56
C SER A 66 -6.45 -14.72 -15.73
N ILE A 67 -6.08 -15.42 -16.81
CA ILE A 67 -4.66 -15.61 -17.19
C ILE A 67 -3.95 -14.25 -17.32
N LYS A 68 -4.65 -13.24 -17.85
CA LYS A 68 -4.12 -11.88 -18.01
C LYS A 68 -3.85 -11.22 -16.66
N PHE A 69 -4.71 -11.43 -15.65
CA PHE A 69 -4.43 -10.97 -14.29
C PHE A 69 -3.12 -11.59 -13.76
N TYR A 70 -2.95 -12.90 -13.90
CA TYR A 70 -1.72 -13.56 -13.44
C TYR A 70 -0.47 -13.09 -14.18
N LEU A 71 -0.57 -12.78 -15.49
CA LEU A 71 0.52 -12.16 -16.25
C LEU A 71 0.83 -10.74 -15.77
N ASN A 72 -0.19 -9.92 -15.52
CA ASN A 72 -0.01 -8.56 -14.97
C ASN A 72 0.68 -8.63 -13.59
N ARG A 73 0.30 -9.60 -12.76
CA ARG A 73 0.90 -9.84 -11.44
C ARG A 73 2.37 -10.27 -11.54
N VAL A 74 2.70 -11.13 -12.50
CA VAL A 74 4.12 -11.46 -12.82
C VAL A 74 4.87 -10.18 -13.19
N ASN A 75 4.33 -9.36 -14.09
CA ASN A 75 4.99 -8.12 -14.52
C ASN A 75 5.16 -7.12 -13.37
N ALA A 76 4.17 -7.02 -12.47
CA ALA A 76 4.24 -6.16 -11.30
C ALA A 76 5.33 -6.58 -10.31
N LEU A 77 5.54 -7.89 -10.14
CA LEU A 77 6.45 -8.44 -9.14
C LEU A 77 7.83 -8.81 -9.68
N ASN A 78 7.99 -8.90 -11.00
CA ASN A 78 9.27 -9.17 -11.66
C ASN A 78 10.14 -7.90 -11.76
N ILE A 79 10.41 -7.27 -10.62
CA ILE A 79 11.21 -6.06 -10.52
C ILE A 79 12.54 -6.35 -9.80
N PRO A 80 13.66 -5.69 -10.18
CA PRO A 80 14.97 -5.96 -9.59
C PRO A 80 15.01 -5.85 -8.06
N GLN A 81 14.21 -4.95 -7.49
CA GLN A 81 14.12 -4.68 -6.05
C GLN A 81 13.58 -5.88 -5.26
N LEU A 82 12.77 -6.75 -5.88
CA LEU A 82 12.24 -7.97 -5.28
C LEU A 82 13.13 -9.20 -5.52
N LYS A 83 14.34 -9.01 -6.06
CA LYS A 83 15.36 -10.05 -6.27
C LYS A 83 14.78 -11.37 -6.80
N PRO A 84 14.24 -11.40 -8.04
CA PRO A 84 13.71 -12.64 -8.62
C PRO A 84 14.78 -13.75 -8.57
N GLU A 85 14.41 -14.91 -8.02
CA GLU A 85 15.30 -16.04 -7.85
C GLU A 85 15.64 -16.71 -9.19
N ASN A 86 16.86 -17.25 -9.24
CA ASN A 86 17.45 -17.86 -10.43
C ASN A 86 16.64 -19.05 -10.99
N ARG A 87 16.77 -19.21 -12.30
CA ARG A 87 16.09 -20.20 -13.14
C ARG A 87 16.33 -21.63 -12.64
N ARG A 88 15.26 -22.38 -12.37
CA ARG A 88 15.28 -23.85 -12.33
C ARG A 88 14.42 -24.38 -13.46
N ASN A 89 14.96 -25.28 -14.29
CA ASN A 89 14.19 -26.01 -15.32
C ASN A 89 13.37 -25.12 -16.29
N ARG A 90 13.95 -24.01 -16.79
CA ARG A 90 13.30 -23.02 -17.68
C ARG A 90 12.13 -22.23 -17.06
N ILE A 91 11.90 -22.37 -15.76
CA ILE A 91 10.93 -21.59 -14.99
C ILE A 91 11.69 -20.50 -14.21
N ILE A 92 11.27 -19.24 -14.34
CA ILE A 92 11.70 -18.13 -13.49
C ILE A 92 10.88 -18.16 -12.22
N GLN A 93 11.55 -18.12 -11.06
CA GLN A 93 10.89 -18.03 -9.78
C GLN A 93 11.01 -16.60 -9.25
N ILE A 94 9.89 -15.95 -9.01
CA ILE A 94 9.84 -14.62 -8.40
C ILE A 94 9.43 -14.81 -6.94
N VAL A 95 10.28 -14.39 -6.03
CA VAL A 95 10.02 -14.48 -4.58
C VAL A 95 9.79 -13.06 -4.08
N ALA A 96 8.53 -12.66 -3.95
CA ALA A 96 8.13 -11.28 -3.64
C ALA A 96 8.22 -10.97 -2.14
N THR A 97 9.27 -11.43 -1.45
CA THR A 97 9.46 -11.19 -0.02
C THR A 97 9.75 -9.72 0.24
N ALA A 98 8.71 -8.98 0.64
CA ALA A 98 8.82 -7.60 1.08
C ALA A 98 7.80 -7.34 2.19
N ASN A 99 8.16 -6.49 3.14
CA ASN A 99 7.19 -5.94 4.08
C ASN A 99 6.15 -5.08 3.32
N ILE A 100 5.01 -4.82 3.96
CA ILE A 100 3.91 -4.13 3.30
C ILE A 100 4.27 -2.70 2.87
N ALA A 101 5.08 -1.98 3.65
CA ALA A 101 5.51 -0.62 3.34
C ALA A 101 6.44 -0.56 2.12
N ASN A 102 7.38 -1.51 2.00
CA ASN A 102 8.24 -1.66 0.83
C ASN A 102 7.42 -2.05 -0.39
N MET A 103 6.47 -2.98 -0.25
CA MET A 103 5.58 -3.36 -1.34
C MET A 103 4.77 -2.15 -1.83
N ALA A 104 4.15 -1.39 -0.93
CA ALA A 104 3.45 -0.16 -1.28
C ALA A 104 4.37 0.87 -1.97
N THR A 105 5.58 1.07 -1.42
CA THR A 105 6.59 1.96 -2.00
C THR A 105 6.94 1.57 -3.44
N LEU A 106 6.99 0.29 -3.77
CA LEU A 106 7.27 -0.17 -5.14
C LEU A 106 6.05 -0.03 -6.07
N MET A 107 4.84 -0.28 -5.56
CA MET A 107 3.62 -0.33 -6.37
C MET A 107 3.00 1.05 -6.69
N PHE A 108 3.25 2.05 -5.83
CA PHE A 108 2.60 3.37 -5.89
C PHE A 108 3.57 4.53 -6.13
N GLN A 109 4.75 4.29 -6.71
CA GLN A 109 5.77 5.33 -6.96
C GLN A 109 5.21 6.55 -7.71
N ASP A 110 4.39 6.31 -8.72
CA ASP A 110 3.79 7.35 -9.55
C ASP A 110 2.55 8.00 -8.92
N TYR A 111 1.98 7.35 -7.89
CA TYR A 111 0.74 7.73 -7.22
C TYR A 111 0.94 7.81 -5.71
N PRO A 112 1.82 8.71 -5.23
CA PRO A 112 2.15 8.83 -3.81
C PRO A 112 0.94 9.28 -2.98
N SER A 113 0.99 9.00 -1.68
CA SER A 113 0.00 9.48 -0.71
C SER A 113 0.03 11.00 -0.54
N CYS A 114 1.21 11.61 -0.60
CA CYS A 114 1.32 13.06 -0.71
C CYS A 114 2.63 13.50 -1.38
N ILE A 115 2.60 14.73 -1.89
CA ILE A 115 3.77 15.45 -2.41
C ILE A 115 3.98 16.68 -1.55
N ILE A 116 5.19 16.84 -1.02
CA ILE A 116 5.60 18.00 -0.22
C ILE A 116 6.55 18.83 -1.04
N GLU A 117 6.15 20.06 -1.34
CA GLU A 117 6.96 21.06 -1.99
C GLU A 117 7.47 22.03 -0.91
N LYS A 118 8.79 22.17 -0.82
CA LYS A 118 9.43 23.07 0.16
C LYS A 118 10.22 24.13 -0.57
N ARG A 119 10.00 25.39 -0.18
CA ARG A 119 10.76 26.55 -0.65
C ARG A 119 11.44 27.23 0.52
N CYS A 120 12.77 27.27 0.47
CA CYS A 120 13.57 28.10 1.39
C CYS A 120 13.44 29.57 0.98
N ALA A 121 13.01 30.43 1.91
CA ALA A 121 12.89 31.87 1.65
C ALA A 121 14.27 32.51 1.41
N THR A 122 15.30 32.09 2.16
CA THR A 122 16.64 32.69 2.15
C THR A 122 17.45 32.36 0.88
N TYR A 123 17.54 31.08 0.50
CA TYR A 123 18.38 30.63 -0.62
C TYR A 123 17.60 30.33 -1.89
N LYS A 124 16.27 30.52 -1.88
CA LYS A 124 15.36 30.13 -2.98
C LYS A 124 15.53 28.68 -3.44
N LYS A 125 16.04 27.81 -2.55
CA LYS A 125 16.16 26.37 -2.82
C LYS A 125 14.78 25.75 -2.75
N GLU A 126 14.45 24.98 -3.77
CA GLU A 126 13.22 24.23 -3.86
C GLU A 126 13.54 22.74 -3.76
N SER A 127 12.69 22.00 -3.04
CA SER A 127 12.78 20.55 -2.96
C SER A 127 11.40 19.93 -2.99
N VAL A 128 11.27 18.79 -3.66
CA VAL A 128 10.03 18.03 -3.76
C VAL A 128 10.26 16.66 -3.14
N LYS A 129 9.48 16.31 -2.12
CA LYS A 129 9.47 14.98 -1.48
C LYS A 129 8.16 14.29 -1.85
N ARG A 130 8.23 13.09 -2.41
CA ARG A 130 7.07 12.21 -2.64
C ARG A 130 7.00 11.21 -1.50
N ILE A 131 5.86 11.15 -0.82
CA ILE A 131 5.63 10.23 0.31
C ILE A 131 4.59 9.22 -0.14
N ILE A 132 5.01 7.97 -0.27
CA ILE A 132 4.14 6.87 -0.70
C ILE A 132 3.45 6.26 0.51
N VAL A 133 4.22 5.96 1.55
CA VAL A 133 3.71 5.47 2.84
C VAL A 133 3.94 6.57 3.86
N MET A 134 2.87 7.00 4.51
CA MET A 134 2.90 8.03 5.54
C MET A 134 3.08 7.40 6.92
N SER A 135 3.97 7.97 7.71
CA SER A 135 4.23 7.62 9.09
C SER A 135 3.35 8.45 10.02
N VAL A 136 2.87 7.84 11.09
CA VAL A 136 2.07 8.51 12.12
C VAL A 136 2.94 8.82 13.33
N ASP A 137 2.81 10.03 13.88
CA ASP A 137 3.27 10.34 15.24
C ASP A 137 2.42 9.53 16.24
N PHE A 138 2.94 8.36 16.61
CA PHE A 138 2.19 7.36 17.38
C PHE A 138 1.84 7.84 18.79
N ASP A 139 2.74 8.57 19.44
CA ASP A 139 2.53 9.06 20.80
C ASP A 139 1.32 10.01 20.85
N MET A 140 1.22 10.90 19.87
CA MET A 140 0.08 11.81 19.75
C MET A 140 -1.21 11.08 19.41
N TRP A 141 -1.15 10.11 18.50
CA TRP A 141 -2.35 9.34 18.15
C TRP A 141 -2.86 8.51 19.33
N MET A 142 -1.97 7.89 20.10
CA MET A 142 -2.33 7.11 21.28
C MET A 142 -2.86 7.96 22.43
N LYS A 143 -2.35 9.18 22.59
CA LYS A 143 -2.78 10.11 23.64
C LYS A 143 -4.13 10.74 23.33
N ASP A 144 -4.30 11.22 22.10
CA ASP A 144 -5.43 12.10 21.73
C ASP A 144 -6.48 11.37 20.88
N GLY A 145 -6.25 10.09 20.56
CA GLY A 145 -7.19 9.22 19.84
C GLY A 145 -7.33 9.55 18.35
N ALA A 146 -8.29 8.89 17.69
CA ALA A 146 -8.47 8.99 16.23
C ALA A 146 -8.65 10.42 15.69
N THR A 147 -9.13 11.35 16.51
CA THR A 147 -9.29 12.77 16.15
C THR A 147 -7.97 13.49 15.88
N SER A 148 -6.85 13.03 16.45
CA SER A 148 -5.52 13.62 16.22
C SER A 148 -4.78 13.02 15.02
N LEU A 149 -5.36 12.03 14.33
CA LEU A 149 -4.70 11.37 13.20
C LEU A 149 -4.25 12.34 12.08
N PRO A 150 -5.04 13.36 11.67
CA PRO A 150 -4.56 14.35 10.68
C PRO A 150 -3.28 15.06 11.13
N ASP A 151 -3.26 15.54 12.39
CA ASP A 151 -2.09 16.20 12.95
C ASP A 151 -0.92 15.22 13.12
N ALA A 152 -1.20 13.96 13.42
CA ALA A 152 -0.18 12.94 13.65
C ALA A 152 0.51 12.53 12.35
N LEU A 153 -0.23 12.49 11.24
CA LEU A 153 0.30 12.33 9.89
C LEU A 153 1.14 13.55 9.48
N TYR A 154 0.67 14.76 9.82
CA TYR A 154 1.43 15.97 9.55
C TYR A 154 2.77 15.97 10.30
N ARG A 155 2.77 15.59 11.57
CA ARG A 155 3.98 15.55 12.41
C ARG A 155 4.95 14.45 12.04
N GLY A 156 4.46 13.26 11.70
CA GLY A 156 5.30 12.09 11.39
C GLY A 156 6.18 12.33 10.17
N ASP A 157 5.58 12.75 9.05
CA ASP A 157 6.27 12.76 7.75
C ASP A 157 6.42 14.14 7.10
N SER A 158 5.59 15.09 7.54
CA SER A 158 5.40 16.37 6.86
C SER A 158 5.91 17.58 7.63
N ARG A 159 6.42 17.39 8.86
CA ARG A 159 6.91 18.50 9.68
C ARG A 159 8.08 19.20 8.97
N PRO A 160 7.98 20.52 8.72
CA PRO A 160 9.09 21.29 8.20
C PRO A 160 10.26 21.21 9.17
N ARG A 161 11.43 20.80 8.68
CA ARG A 161 12.69 20.98 9.40
C ARG A 161 13.19 22.39 9.09
N LEU A 162 13.87 23.00 10.05
CA LEU A 162 14.51 24.30 9.85
C LEU A 162 15.44 24.21 8.63
N CYS A 163 15.33 25.22 7.77
CA CYS A 163 16.22 25.45 6.66
C CYS A 163 16.81 26.83 6.86
N CYS A 164 18.11 26.89 7.17
CA CYS A 164 18.81 28.16 7.35
C CYS A 164 18.18 29.02 8.46
N GLU A 165 17.93 28.38 9.62
CA GLU A 165 17.36 29.00 10.83
C GLU A 165 15.91 29.47 10.71
N GLU A 166 15.31 29.38 9.51
CA GLU A 166 13.89 29.68 9.26
C GLU A 166 13.10 28.43 8.88
N PHE A 167 11.78 28.47 9.10
CA PHE A 167 10.89 27.43 8.59
C PHE A 167 10.64 27.65 7.09
N PRO A 168 10.94 26.66 6.23
CA PRO A 168 10.63 26.78 4.82
C PRO A 168 9.12 26.86 4.60
N ILE A 169 8.71 27.58 3.55
CA ILE A 169 7.32 27.53 3.07
C ILE A 169 7.09 26.11 2.56
N CYS A 170 6.08 25.43 3.12
CA CYS A 170 5.76 24.04 2.78
C CYS A 170 4.32 23.95 2.28
N GLU A 171 4.16 23.42 1.07
CA GLU A 171 2.86 23.06 0.51
C GLU A 171 2.77 21.53 0.45
N ILE A 172 1.64 20.99 0.92
CA ILE A 172 1.38 19.55 0.90
C ILE A 172 0.18 19.32 -0.02
N LYS A 173 0.38 18.50 -1.04
CA LYS A 173 -0.67 18.05 -1.96
C LYS A 173 -0.93 16.59 -1.69
N TYR A 174 -2.10 16.26 -1.16
CA TYR A 174 -2.48 14.88 -0.89
C TYR A 174 -2.93 14.17 -2.18
N GLY A 175 -2.57 12.90 -2.29
CA GLY A 175 -2.89 12.04 -3.42
C GLY A 175 -4.32 11.49 -3.36
N LEU A 176 -4.66 10.67 -4.35
CA LEU A 176 -5.99 10.05 -4.43
C LEU A 176 -6.25 9.04 -3.30
N GLN A 177 -5.21 8.33 -2.85
CA GLN A 177 -5.26 7.43 -1.71
C GLN A 177 -4.16 7.78 -0.71
N LEU A 178 -4.42 7.52 0.57
CA LEU A 178 -3.41 7.59 1.63
C LEU A 178 -3.08 6.17 2.08
N ILE A 179 -1.79 5.85 2.08
CA ILE A 179 -1.24 4.62 2.64
C ILE A 179 -0.52 5.02 3.91
N ILE A 180 -1.03 4.54 5.05
CA ILE A 180 -0.56 4.94 6.37
C ILE A 180 0.06 3.72 7.03
N GLU A 181 1.34 3.82 7.36
CA GLU A 181 2.02 2.84 8.20
C GLU A 181 1.87 3.24 9.66
N THR A 182 1.43 2.28 10.46
CA THR A 182 1.22 2.44 11.89
C THR A 182 2.20 1.47 12.55
N ALA A 183 3.34 2.01 13.00
CA ALA A 183 4.33 1.22 13.71
C ALA A 183 3.81 0.98 15.14
N PHE A 184 3.28 -0.22 15.39
CA PHE A 184 2.91 -0.63 16.73
C PHE A 184 4.10 -1.34 17.39
N GLY A 185 4.60 -0.77 18.49
CA GLY A 185 5.41 -1.52 19.43
C GLY A 185 4.61 -2.66 20.07
N ASP A 186 5.28 -3.53 20.81
CA ASP A 186 4.82 -4.86 21.24
C ASP A 186 3.47 -4.96 21.99
N ASP A 187 2.82 -3.86 22.37
CA ASP A 187 1.80 -3.89 23.44
C ASP A 187 0.36 -3.47 23.07
N LYS A 188 0.02 -3.04 21.85
CA LYS A 188 -1.38 -2.66 21.55
C LYS A 188 -1.83 -3.06 20.14
N LEU A 189 -2.45 -4.25 20.06
CA LEU A 189 -3.35 -4.58 18.96
C LEU A 189 -4.54 -3.62 19.00
N GLN A 190 -4.60 -2.67 18.05
CA GLN A 190 -5.78 -1.84 17.85
C GLN A 190 -6.93 -2.70 17.31
N ARG A 191 -8.13 -2.47 17.83
CA ARG A 191 -9.35 -3.05 17.25
C ARG A 191 -9.64 -2.30 15.95
N LEU A 192 -10.21 -2.97 14.95
CA LEU A 192 -10.55 -2.34 13.66
C LEU A 192 -11.38 -1.06 13.81
N ARG A 193 -12.20 -0.97 14.87
CA ARG A 193 -13.04 0.19 15.20
C ARG A 193 -12.27 1.42 15.71
N ASP A 194 -11.01 1.25 16.08
CA ASP A 194 -10.19 2.33 16.62
C ASP A 194 -9.63 3.23 15.49
N PHE A 195 -9.67 2.73 14.25
CA PHE A 195 -9.35 3.49 13.04
C PHE A 195 -10.57 4.33 12.61
N PRO A 196 -10.39 5.62 12.28
CA PRO A 196 -11.50 6.47 11.88
C PRO A 196 -12.01 6.07 10.49
N ASP A 197 -13.33 5.93 10.34
CA ASP A 197 -13.97 5.63 9.05
C ASP A 197 -13.79 6.77 8.02
N ARG A 198 -13.59 8.00 8.49
CA ARG A 198 -13.38 9.20 7.69
C ARG A 198 -12.24 10.03 8.24
N LEU A 199 -11.43 10.58 7.34
CA LEU A 199 -10.32 11.46 7.66
C LEU A 199 -10.45 12.73 6.82
N ILE A 200 -10.37 13.89 7.47
CA ILE A 200 -10.32 15.18 6.78
C ILE A 200 -8.91 15.73 6.96
N MET A 201 -8.25 16.01 5.85
CA MET A 201 -6.91 16.58 5.84
C MET A 201 -6.97 18.12 5.95
N PRO A 202 -5.86 18.80 6.33
CA PRO A 202 -5.84 20.25 6.51
C PRO A 202 -6.22 21.07 5.26
N ASP A 203 -6.09 20.50 4.07
CA ASP A 203 -6.53 21.10 2.79
C ASP A 203 -8.02 20.85 2.48
N ASN A 204 -8.78 20.36 3.46
CA ASN A 204 -10.17 19.89 3.35
C ASN A 204 -10.37 18.68 2.43
N ALA A 205 -9.31 17.97 2.03
CA ALA A 205 -9.47 16.71 1.32
C ALA A 205 -10.06 15.65 2.26
N GLY A 206 -11.18 15.06 1.85
CA GLY A 206 -11.87 14.01 2.59
C GLY A 206 -11.50 12.62 2.10
N TYR A 207 -11.14 11.74 3.02
CA TYR A 207 -10.79 10.34 2.79
C TYR A 207 -11.72 9.42 3.57
N GLN A 208 -11.94 8.23 3.00
CA GLN A 208 -12.70 7.15 3.64
C GLN A 208 -11.77 5.95 3.84
N LEU A 209 -11.88 5.29 4.99
CA LEU A 209 -11.13 4.08 5.29
C LEU A 209 -11.53 2.95 4.31
N ALA A 210 -10.57 2.51 3.51
CA ALA A 210 -10.74 1.44 2.52
C ALA A 210 -10.44 0.05 3.10
N GLY A 211 -9.43 -0.04 3.97
CA GLY A 211 -9.03 -1.28 4.59
C GLY A 211 -7.76 -1.15 5.41
N ILE A 212 -7.42 -2.22 6.12
CA ILE A 212 -6.27 -2.34 7.01
C ILE A 212 -5.55 -3.62 6.64
N VAL A 213 -4.23 -3.53 6.43
CA VAL A 213 -3.38 -4.71 6.25
C VAL A 213 -2.71 -5.03 7.58
N VAL A 214 -2.77 -6.30 7.98
CA VAL A 214 -2.21 -6.78 9.24
C VAL A 214 -1.17 -7.87 8.94
N TYR A 215 -0.06 -7.83 9.67
CA TYR A 215 0.93 -8.89 9.67
C TYR A 215 0.58 -9.93 10.73
N GLU A 216 0.38 -11.17 10.33
CA GLU A 216 0.25 -12.34 11.20
C GLU A 216 1.57 -13.13 11.16
N GLY A 217 2.32 -13.10 12.25
CA GLY A 217 3.56 -13.86 12.34
C GLY A 217 4.33 -13.55 13.62
N ILE A 218 5.34 -14.36 13.89
CA ILE A 218 6.25 -14.11 15.01
C ILE A 218 7.26 -13.04 14.56
N TYR A 219 7.49 -12.01 15.38
CA TYR A 219 8.55 -11.01 15.16
C TYR A 219 9.92 -11.64 15.44
N ASN A 220 10.43 -12.45 14.52
CA ASN A 220 11.81 -12.93 14.56
C ASN A 220 12.41 -13.01 13.15
N ALA A 221 13.74 -12.95 13.05
CA ALA A 221 14.48 -12.90 11.79
C ALA A 221 14.27 -14.13 10.88
N ASN A 222 13.72 -15.23 11.41
CA ASN A 222 13.51 -16.49 10.69
C ASN A 222 12.03 -16.75 10.37
N SER A 223 11.12 -15.87 10.76
CA SER A 223 9.69 -16.03 10.61
C SER A 223 9.24 -15.51 9.25
N VAL A 224 8.71 -16.39 8.41
CA VAL A 224 7.93 -16.00 7.23
C VAL A 224 6.50 -15.78 7.70
N GLY A 225 6.22 -14.58 8.21
CA GLY A 225 4.85 -14.20 8.54
C GLY A 225 4.00 -14.00 7.28
N HIS A 226 2.75 -13.65 7.52
CA HIS A 226 1.69 -13.59 6.52
C HIS A 226 0.99 -12.23 6.58
N TYR A 227 0.56 -11.69 5.44
CA TYR A 227 -0.22 -10.46 5.41
C TYR A 227 -1.66 -10.79 5.05
N ILE A 228 -2.58 -10.30 5.88
CA ILE A 228 -4.02 -10.37 5.64
C ILE A 228 -4.60 -8.96 5.51
N ALA A 229 -5.74 -8.82 4.85
CA ALA A 229 -6.43 -7.55 4.71
C ALA A 229 -7.84 -7.59 5.31
N TYR A 230 -8.15 -6.62 6.14
CA TYR A 230 -9.52 -6.27 6.54
C TYR A 230 -10.01 -5.16 5.64
N ILE A 231 -11.03 -5.43 4.84
CA ILE A 231 -11.54 -4.52 3.81
C ILE A 231 -12.86 -3.93 4.30
N LYS A 232 -13.01 -2.60 4.19
CA LYS A 232 -14.20 -1.87 4.66
C LYS A 232 -15.11 -1.55 3.47
N ILE A 233 -16.37 -1.99 3.54
CA ILE A 233 -17.42 -1.68 2.55
C ILE A 233 -18.63 -1.14 3.31
N GLY A 234 -18.79 0.19 3.30
CA GLY A 234 -19.78 0.85 4.15
C GLY A 234 -19.53 0.52 5.62
N SER A 235 -20.49 -0.11 6.29
CA SER A 235 -20.35 -0.56 7.68
C SER A 235 -19.72 -1.95 7.83
N ILE A 236 -19.61 -2.73 6.75
CA ILE A 236 -19.20 -4.13 6.77
C ILE A 236 -17.69 -4.27 6.66
N TRP A 237 -17.13 -5.22 7.43
CA TRP A 237 -15.73 -5.65 7.32
C TRP A 237 -15.66 -7.02 6.64
N LEU A 238 -14.84 -7.14 5.60
CA LEU A 238 -14.51 -8.40 4.95
C LEU A 238 -13.07 -8.78 5.27
N LEU A 239 -12.83 -10.05 5.62
CA LEU A 239 -11.48 -10.58 5.75
C LEU A 239 -11.03 -11.19 4.42
N PHE A 240 -9.92 -10.70 3.90
CA PHE A 240 -9.16 -11.34 2.83
C PHE A 240 -7.90 -11.96 3.41
N ASP A 241 -7.79 -13.27 3.25
CA ASP A 241 -6.66 -14.08 3.70
C ASP A 241 -6.39 -15.12 2.61
N ASP A 242 -5.29 -14.96 1.88
CA ASP A 242 -4.94 -15.82 0.75
C ASP A 242 -4.71 -17.29 1.17
N MET A 243 -4.42 -17.55 2.45
CA MET A 243 -4.19 -18.90 2.97
C MET A 243 -5.51 -19.61 3.31
N LYS A 244 -6.60 -18.86 3.53
CA LYS A 244 -7.93 -19.42 3.78
C LYS A 244 -8.66 -19.60 2.47
N ALA A 245 -8.41 -20.74 1.81
CA ALA A 245 -9.31 -21.23 0.78
C ALA A 245 -10.73 -21.39 1.38
N LYS A 246 -11.74 -20.77 0.75
CA LYS A 246 -13.12 -21.26 0.81
C LYS A 246 -13.31 -22.30 -0.29
#